data_AF-A0A9K3PFN6-F1
#
_entry.id   AF-A0A9K3PFN6-F1
#
_cell.length_a   1.000
_cell.length_b   1.000
_cell.length_c   1.000
_cell.angle_alpha   90.00
_cell.angle_beta   90.00
_cell.angle_gamma   90.00
#
_symmetry.space_group_name_H-M   'P 1'
#
loop_
_entity.id
_entity.type
_entity.pdbx_description
1 polymer ?
#
loop_
_entity_poly.entity_id
_entity_poly.type
_entity_poly.pdbx_seq_one_letter_code
_entity_poly.pdbx_strand_id
1 'polypeptide(L)'
;MKTTTIVGTEDHYNENDNDNENDTSARGDQKKLRVCIVHKVPLLLGKLFLIWTCAGSAIVGTILLLDDKYDPSFHLYHSLRRYSSKKPILRFQRRHVSPALSTWNEFLSKQNFDNDDKNRPLPSSPNSWHNHETFQIMQLTDIHLGEAEDTDWGPYQDYQTWRLLDTLMSYERPDLIVLGGDQITANNCLDNCTEYYRLLGTYLSQHDIPWATIVGNHDDMAYEVPNNQDDTTTMTKTIPHSYNRRDLLQMDASFDLSLTQLGPTHVTGASNYVLQVLDSLQQTPALEIYFLDSGGGTLPEAVDTSQIQWLQQQLSRSTLPAVAFQHIPTSAHEFHDSIGPEAMLSSCMGYHGDAVDPIQDSDDLVDTLIQSGRFHFLAVGHNHGNDYCCCSHQQYDSNNSNNNNNTHCMYFCFGRHSGYGGYGHWQRGAHMYEIQLDRPAVETETLTREEEENGQEKYESSSSNHGSDRINGGTRWRSWVRLESGAVVDYFDYDHPA
;
A
#
# COMPACT_ATOMS: atom_id res chain seq x y z
N MET A 1 3.05 0.18 -33.19
CA MET A 1 1.73 0.77 -33.52
C MET A 1 1.92 2.01 -34.39
N LYS A 2 1.17 2.16 -35.49
CA LYS A 2 0.99 3.47 -36.17
C LYS A 2 -0.43 3.93 -35.91
N THR A 3 -0.62 4.83 -34.97
CA THR A 3 -1.91 5.52 -34.76
C THR A 3 -2.02 6.60 -35.83
N THR A 4 -2.98 6.45 -36.75
CA THR A 4 -3.30 7.51 -37.72
C THR A 4 -4.53 8.24 -37.22
N THR A 5 -4.35 9.44 -36.68
CA THR A 5 -5.45 10.34 -36.34
C THR A 5 -5.90 11.05 -37.62
N ILE A 6 -7.07 10.73 -38.13
CA ILE A 6 -7.70 11.53 -39.20
C ILE A 6 -8.62 12.54 -38.52
N VAL A 7 -8.23 13.82 -38.55
CA VAL A 7 -9.11 14.93 -38.16
C VAL A 7 -9.76 15.46 -39.43
N GLY A 8 -11.03 15.16 -39.64
CA GLY A 8 -11.84 15.82 -40.65
C GLY A 8 -12.46 17.08 -40.07
N THR A 9 -12.18 18.24 -40.65
CA THR A 9 -12.96 19.46 -40.43
C THR A 9 -14.05 19.51 -41.50
N GLU A 10 -15.33 19.47 -41.11
CA GLU A 10 -16.42 19.79 -42.04
C GLU A 10 -16.57 21.31 -42.12
N ASP A 11 -16.40 21.81 -43.36
CA ASP A 11 -16.70 23.17 -43.77
C ASP A 11 -18.20 23.46 -43.70
N HIS A 12 -18.50 24.70 -43.32
CA HIS A 12 -19.84 25.30 -43.32
C HIS A 12 -20.61 25.04 -44.62
N TYR A 13 -21.78 24.40 -44.51
CA TYR A 13 -22.87 24.58 -45.45
C TYR A 13 -23.92 25.53 -44.87
N ASN A 14 -24.07 26.65 -45.57
CA ASN A 14 -25.15 27.62 -45.46
C ASN A 14 -26.41 27.00 -46.06
N GLU A 15 -27.54 27.03 -45.35
CA GLU A 15 -28.84 27.11 -46.00
C GLU A 15 -29.83 27.85 -45.08
N ASN A 16 -30.49 28.83 -45.69
CA ASN A 16 -31.49 29.71 -45.11
C ASN A 16 -32.75 28.90 -44.75
N ASP A 17 -33.42 29.26 -43.67
CA ASP A 17 -34.85 29.57 -43.73
C ASP A 17 -35.29 30.44 -42.55
N ASN A 18 -36.06 31.47 -42.89
CA ASN A 18 -36.73 32.40 -41.99
C ASN A 18 -37.92 31.71 -41.31
N ASP A 19 -38.17 32.02 -40.03
CA ASP A 19 -39.40 32.72 -39.62
C ASP A 19 -39.48 32.92 -38.09
N ASN A 20 -39.65 34.19 -37.72
CA ASN A 20 -40.41 34.78 -36.61
C ASN A 20 -41.08 33.84 -35.59
N GLU A 21 -40.86 34.03 -34.28
CA GLU A 21 -41.64 34.92 -33.39
C GLU A 21 -41.25 34.75 -31.91
N ASN A 22 -41.51 35.78 -31.12
CA ASN A 22 -41.23 35.90 -29.69
C ASN A 22 -42.02 34.90 -28.84
N ASP A 23 -41.41 34.30 -27.81
CA ASP A 23 -42.05 34.25 -26.49
C ASP A 23 -41.06 34.05 -25.33
N THR A 24 -41.28 34.84 -24.29
CA THR A 24 -40.62 34.83 -22.99
C THR A 24 -41.28 33.82 -22.06
N SER A 25 -40.54 32.89 -21.45
CA SER A 25 -40.73 32.57 -20.01
C SER A 25 -39.69 31.59 -19.49
N ALA A 26 -39.23 31.91 -18.27
CA ALA A 26 -38.43 31.04 -17.43
C ALA A 26 -39.16 29.74 -17.09
N ARG A 27 -38.51 28.59 -17.25
CA ARG A 27 -38.85 27.34 -16.54
C ARG A 27 -37.73 26.31 -16.62
N GLY A 28 -37.15 26.02 -15.45
CA GLY A 28 -36.57 24.75 -15.00
C GLY A 28 -35.74 23.92 -15.97
N ASP A 29 -34.42 23.91 -15.77
CA ASP A 29 -33.51 22.92 -16.32
C ASP A 29 -33.82 21.51 -15.75
N GLN A 30 -34.77 20.81 -16.35
CA GLN A 30 -34.78 19.34 -16.35
C GLN A 30 -34.06 18.86 -17.61
N LYS A 31 -32.76 18.57 -17.49
CA LYS A 31 -32.03 17.82 -18.52
C LYS A 31 -32.60 16.40 -18.58
N LYS A 32 -33.48 16.16 -19.56
CA LYS A 32 -33.90 14.82 -19.97
C LYS A 32 -32.69 14.07 -20.52
N LEU A 33 -32.26 12.99 -19.85
CA LEU A 33 -31.39 12.00 -20.47
C LEU A 33 -32.15 11.34 -21.63
N ARG A 34 -31.59 11.38 -22.84
CA ARG A 34 -32.02 10.52 -23.94
C ARG A 34 -31.15 9.27 -23.95
N VAL A 35 -31.78 8.10 -24.01
CA VAL A 35 -31.11 6.80 -24.16
C VAL A 35 -30.65 6.65 -25.61
N CYS A 36 -29.37 6.35 -25.82
CA CYS A 36 -28.82 6.00 -27.14
C CYS A 36 -28.93 4.49 -27.39
N ILE A 37 -29.40 4.10 -28.57
CA ILE A 37 -29.52 2.71 -29.01
C ILE A 37 -28.24 2.29 -29.73
N VAL A 38 -27.56 1.26 -29.22
CA VAL A 38 -26.40 0.65 -29.88
C VAL A 38 -26.89 -0.26 -31.03
N HIS A 39 -26.47 0.01 -32.26
CA HIS A 39 -26.69 -0.90 -33.39
C HIS A 39 -25.46 -1.79 -33.60
N LYS A 40 -25.61 -3.11 -33.50
CA LYS A 40 -24.62 -4.08 -33.96
C LYS A 40 -24.70 -4.20 -35.48
N VAL A 41 -23.62 -3.95 -36.19
CA VAL A 41 -23.50 -4.28 -37.62
C VAL A 41 -22.53 -5.46 -37.75
N PRO A 42 -22.97 -6.64 -38.22
CA PRO A 42 -22.07 -7.75 -38.48
C PRO A 42 -21.50 -7.63 -39.91
N LEU A 43 -20.18 -7.69 -40.05
CA LEU A 43 -19.53 -8.01 -41.33
C LEU A 43 -18.63 -9.24 -41.15
N LEU A 44 -18.55 -10.03 -42.22
CA LEU A 44 -17.71 -11.21 -42.32
C LEU A 44 -16.23 -10.78 -42.26
N LEU A 45 -15.49 -11.32 -41.28
CA LEU A 45 -14.07 -11.09 -40.95
C LEU A 45 -13.83 -9.94 -39.94
N GLY A 46 -13.91 -10.27 -38.65
CA GLY A 46 -13.48 -9.41 -37.53
C GLY A 46 -14.60 -8.57 -36.91
N LYS A 47 -14.69 -8.55 -35.57
CA LYS A 47 -15.63 -7.69 -34.84
C LYS A 47 -15.00 -6.31 -34.67
N LEU A 48 -15.42 -5.31 -35.45
CA LEU A 48 -15.14 -3.90 -35.16
C LEU A 48 -16.14 -3.38 -34.13
N PHE A 49 -15.67 -2.70 -33.09
CA PHE A 49 -16.50 -1.92 -32.18
C PHE A 49 -16.30 -0.42 -32.46
N LEU A 50 -17.36 0.28 -32.84
CA LEU A 50 -17.39 1.74 -32.90
C LEU A 50 -17.97 2.27 -31.59
N ILE A 51 -17.18 2.99 -30.81
CA ILE A 51 -17.62 3.67 -29.59
C ILE A 51 -17.80 5.15 -29.91
N TRP A 52 -18.99 5.68 -29.63
CA TRP A 52 -19.29 7.11 -29.72
C TRP A 52 -19.39 7.67 -28.31
N THR A 53 -18.61 8.69 -27.98
CA THR A 53 -18.80 9.49 -26.77
C THR A 53 -19.35 10.85 -27.17
N CYS A 54 -20.46 11.27 -26.55
CA CYS A 54 -21.00 12.63 -26.72
C CYS A 54 -20.55 13.49 -25.55
N ALA A 55 -19.64 14.43 -25.80
CA ALA A 55 -19.27 15.47 -24.85
C ALA A 55 -19.36 16.83 -25.55
N GLY A 56 -20.51 17.51 -25.44
CA GLY A 56 -20.71 18.80 -26.11
C GLY A 56 -20.54 18.72 -27.63
N SER A 57 -20.45 19.87 -28.30
CA SER A 57 -20.54 20.04 -29.75
C SER A 57 -19.36 19.50 -30.58
N ALA A 58 -18.64 18.47 -30.11
CA ALA A 58 -17.61 17.78 -30.88
C ALA A 58 -17.80 16.26 -30.79
N ILE A 59 -17.90 15.62 -31.96
CA ILE A 59 -17.89 14.16 -32.10
C ILE A 59 -16.43 13.74 -32.27
N VAL A 60 -15.92 12.94 -31.34
CA VAL A 60 -14.61 12.26 -31.50
C VAL A 60 -14.88 10.76 -31.56
N GLY A 61 -14.61 10.15 -32.72
CA GLY A 61 -14.67 8.70 -32.89
C GLY A 61 -13.27 8.09 -32.87
N THR A 62 -13.04 7.09 -32.02
CA THR A 62 -11.81 6.29 -32.01
C THR A 62 -12.11 4.92 -32.62
N ILE A 63 -11.35 4.53 -33.65
CA ILE A 63 -11.39 3.19 -34.21
C ILE A 63 -10.24 2.39 -33.59
N LEU A 64 -10.57 1.35 -32.82
CA LEU A 64 -9.59 0.39 -32.30
C LEU A 64 -9.59 -0.86 -33.19
N LEU A 65 -8.44 -1.18 -33.76
CA LEU A 65 -8.15 -2.49 -34.36
C LEU A 65 -7.42 -3.31 -33.30
N LEU A 66 -8.04 -4.37 -32.81
CA LEU A 66 -7.47 -5.28 -31.81
C LEU A 66 -7.06 -6.59 -32.49
N ASP A 67 -5.89 -7.11 -32.11
CA ASP A 67 -5.38 -8.44 -32.47
C ASP A 67 -5.99 -9.49 -31.52
N ASP A 68 -6.16 -10.73 -31.97
CA ASP A 68 -6.98 -11.79 -31.35
C ASP A 68 -6.46 -12.30 -29.99
N LYS A 69 -5.41 -11.69 -29.42
CA LYS A 69 -4.80 -12.07 -28.12
C LYS A 69 -5.13 -11.15 -26.94
N TYR A 70 -6.01 -10.15 -27.13
CA TYR A 70 -6.29 -9.14 -26.11
C TYR A 70 -7.72 -9.28 -25.56
N ASP A 71 -7.87 -9.45 -24.24
CA ASP A 71 -9.18 -9.46 -23.56
C ASP A 71 -9.62 -8.00 -23.24
N PRO A 72 -10.67 -7.47 -23.90
CA PRO A 72 -11.11 -6.09 -23.72
C PRO A 72 -11.96 -5.86 -22.46
N SER A 73 -12.17 -6.88 -21.61
CA SER A 73 -12.95 -6.74 -20.37
C SER A 73 -12.27 -5.90 -19.29
N PHE A 74 -10.96 -5.64 -19.42
CA PHE A 74 -10.17 -4.86 -18.45
C PHE A 74 -10.36 -3.33 -18.55
N HIS A 75 -10.99 -2.80 -19.61
CA HIS A 75 -11.00 -1.36 -19.91
C HIS A 75 -12.37 -0.67 -20.02
N LEU A 76 -13.49 -1.37 -19.85
CA LEU A 76 -14.82 -0.77 -20.12
C LEU A 76 -15.63 -0.30 -18.90
N TYR A 77 -15.06 -0.33 -17.70
CA TYR A 77 -15.63 0.35 -16.54
C TYR A 77 -14.80 1.62 -16.27
N HIS A 78 -15.42 2.71 -15.86
CA HIS A 78 -14.78 3.97 -15.42
C HIS A 78 -14.55 5.07 -16.47
N SER A 79 -15.61 5.47 -17.17
CA SER A 79 -15.83 6.91 -17.40
C SER A 79 -16.98 7.32 -16.48
N LEU A 80 -16.73 8.23 -15.51
CA LEU A 80 -17.68 9.05 -14.71
C LEU A 80 -17.40 9.18 -13.19
N ARG A 81 -16.24 8.77 -12.66
CA ARG A 81 -15.78 9.29 -11.35
C ARG A 81 -14.92 10.53 -11.57
N ARG A 82 -15.39 11.70 -11.10
CA ARG A 82 -14.57 12.92 -11.04
C ARG A 82 -13.54 12.71 -9.92
N TYR A 83 -12.34 12.26 -10.27
CA TYR A 83 -11.23 12.26 -9.33
C TYR A 83 -10.84 13.72 -9.03
N SER A 84 -10.77 14.04 -7.75
CA SER A 84 -10.25 15.32 -7.26
C SER A 84 -8.74 15.32 -7.51
N SER A 85 -8.19 16.37 -8.12
CA SER A 85 -6.75 16.53 -8.42
C SER A 85 -5.86 16.71 -7.18
N LYS A 86 -6.32 16.30 -5.99
CA LYS A 86 -5.60 16.43 -4.72
C LYS A 86 -5.23 15.03 -4.25
N LYS A 87 -3.93 14.84 -3.98
CA LYS A 87 -3.41 13.63 -3.36
C LYS A 87 -4.19 13.29 -2.08
N PRO A 88 -4.40 12.00 -1.77
CA PRO A 88 -5.13 11.59 -0.57
C PRO A 88 -4.42 12.06 0.70
N ILE A 89 -5.19 12.22 1.77
CA ILE A 89 -4.66 12.58 3.10
C ILE A 89 -4.90 11.38 4.01
N LEU A 90 -3.84 10.82 4.57
CA LEU A 90 -3.91 9.69 5.48
C LEU A 90 -4.47 10.12 6.83
N ARG A 91 -5.42 9.36 7.35
CA ARG A 91 -6.12 9.65 8.60
C ARG A 91 -6.42 8.37 9.33
N PHE A 92 -6.30 8.41 10.66
CA PHE A 92 -6.93 7.39 11.48
C PHE A 92 -8.45 7.37 11.23
N GLN A 93 -9.02 6.17 11.27
CA GLN A 93 -10.44 5.95 11.07
C GLN A 93 -11.07 5.30 12.31
N ARG A 94 -12.26 5.77 12.69
CA ARG A 94 -13.07 5.04 13.67
C ARG A 94 -13.73 3.86 12.98
N ARG A 95 -13.23 2.66 13.22
CA ARG A 95 -13.84 1.45 12.69
C ARG A 95 -15.02 1.02 13.55
N HIS A 96 -16.22 1.31 13.07
CA HIS A 96 -17.40 0.59 13.54
C HIS A 96 -17.42 -0.76 12.86
N VAL A 97 -17.28 -1.85 13.63
CA VAL A 97 -17.57 -3.18 13.12
C VAL A 97 -19.07 -3.22 12.80
N SER A 98 -19.44 -2.87 11.56
CA SER A 98 -20.66 -3.43 10.99
C SER A 98 -20.41 -4.92 10.86
N PRO A 99 -21.36 -5.78 11.26
CA PRO A 99 -21.23 -7.20 10.96
C PRO A 99 -21.04 -7.31 9.46
N ALA A 100 -19.89 -7.82 9.02
CA ALA A 100 -19.52 -7.99 7.61
C ALA A 100 -20.47 -8.95 6.84
N LEU A 101 -21.62 -9.30 7.43
CA LEU A 101 -22.63 -10.21 6.92
C LEU A 101 -23.42 -9.67 5.72
N SER A 102 -23.54 -8.34 5.54
CA SER A 102 -24.37 -7.80 4.43
C SER A 102 -23.60 -7.66 3.12
N THR A 103 -22.35 -7.20 3.16
CA THR A 103 -21.52 -6.99 1.96
C THR A 103 -20.93 -8.29 1.40
N TRP A 104 -20.57 -9.25 2.26
CA TRP A 104 -20.07 -10.56 1.84
C TRP A 104 -21.12 -11.39 1.09
N ASN A 105 -22.35 -11.43 1.60
CA ASN A 105 -23.43 -12.16 0.93
C ASN A 105 -23.82 -11.52 -0.41
N GLU A 106 -23.74 -10.19 -0.52
CA GLU A 106 -23.97 -9.48 -1.78
C GLU A 106 -22.83 -9.71 -2.80
N PHE A 107 -21.58 -9.78 -2.34
CA PHE A 107 -20.42 -10.11 -3.17
C PHE A 107 -20.45 -11.56 -3.69
N LEU A 108 -20.71 -12.54 -2.81
CA LEU A 108 -20.87 -13.96 -3.17
C LEU A 108 -22.03 -14.20 -4.13
N SER A 109 -23.09 -13.37 -4.07
CA SER A 109 -24.22 -13.48 -4.99
C SER A 109 -23.92 -12.99 -6.42
N LYS A 110 -22.85 -12.20 -6.59
CA LYS A 110 -22.46 -11.58 -7.88
C LYS A 110 -21.33 -12.32 -8.59
N GLN A 111 -20.71 -13.32 -7.95
CA GLN A 111 -19.57 -14.09 -8.48
C GLN A 111 -19.93 -15.59 -8.56
N ASN A 112 -19.63 -16.24 -9.69
CA ASN A 112 -19.81 -17.69 -9.87
C ASN A 112 -18.64 -18.46 -9.21
N PHE A 113 -18.58 -18.47 -7.88
CA PHE A 113 -17.68 -19.36 -7.16
C PHE A 113 -18.29 -20.76 -6.97
N ASP A 114 -17.42 -21.78 -6.97
CA ASP A 114 -17.77 -23.17 -6.70
C ASP A 114 -18.40 -23.32 -5.30
N ASN A 115 -19.20 -24.37 -5.12
CA ASN A 115 -20.03 -24.55 -3.91
C ASN A 115 -19.21 -24.71 -2.60
N ASP A 116 -17.92 -24.99 -2.67
CA ASP A 116 -17.04 -25.11 -1.49
C ASP A 116 -16.64 -23.76 -0.88
N ASP A 117 -16.56 -22.68 -1.67
CA ASP A 117 -16.21 -21.33 -1.16
C ASP A 117 -17.36 -20.67 -0.37
N LYS A 118 -18.60 -21.06 -0.64
CA LYS A 118 -19.80 -20.52 0.03
C LYS A 118 -19.96 -20.99 1.48
N ASN A 119 -19.23 -22.04 1.88
CA ASN A 119 -19.34 -22.66 3.21
C ASN A 119 -18.11 -22.42 4.11
N ARG A 120 -17.16 -21.57 3.71
CA ARG A 120 -16.00 -21.25 4.54
C ARG A 120 -16.41 -20.37 5.73
N PRO A 121 -16.02 -20.70 6.98
CA PRO A 121 -16.29 -19.83 8.12
C PRO A 121 -15.60 -18.48 7.92
N LEU A 122 -16.33 -17.38 8.15
CA LEU A 122 -15.73 -16.05 8.18
C LEU A 122 -14.67 -16.02 9.30
N PRO A 123 -13.45 -15.50 9.04
CA PRO A 123 -12.45 -15.34 10.08
C PRO A 123 -12.98 -14.37 11.14
N SER A 124 -13.06 -14.84 12.38
CA SER A 124 -13.36 -14.01 13.53
C SER A 124 -12.21 -13.03 13.76
N SER A 125 -12.43 -11.73 13.49
CA SER A 125 -11.52 -10.68 13.93
C SER A 125 -11.45 -10.68 15.47
N PRO A 126 -10.24 -10.60 16.08
CA PRO A 126 -10.09 -10.37 17.51
C PRO A 126 -10.68 -8.99 17.86
N ASN A 127 -11.88 -9.02 18.40
CA ASN A 127 -12.80 -7.90 18.60
C ASN A 127 -12.49 -7.08 19.88
N SER A 128 -11.23 -6.80 20.22
CA SER A 128 -10.89 -6.02 21.43
C SER A 128 -10.86 -4.50 21.22
N TRP A 129 -10.71 -4.00 19.99
CA TRP A 129 -10.48 -2.56 19.71
C TRP A 129 -11.75 -1.78 19.32
N HIS A 130 -12.90 -2.16 19.85
CA HIS A 130 -14.16 -1.48 19.59
C HIS A 130 -14.11 0.01 20.03
N ASN A 131 -14.54 0.91 19.14
CA ASN A 131 -14.61 2.38 19.33
C ASN A 131 -13.28 3.14 19.29
N HIS A 132 -12.17 2.49 18.94
CA HIS A 132 -10.89 3.15 18.78
C HIS A 132 -10.67 3.71 17.37
N GLU A 133 -9.77 4.67 17.27
CA GLU A 133 -9.28 5.18 16.00
C GLU A 133 -8.07 4.34 15.58
N THR A 134 -8.21 3.65 14.45
CA THR A 134 -7.17 2.77 13.92
C THR A 134 -6.74 3.20 12.53
N PHE A 135 -5.53 2.81 12.16
CA PHE A 135 -4.97 2.98 10.84
C PHE A 135 -4.36 1.65 10.40
N GLN A 136 -4.86 1.09 9.30
CA GLN A 136 -4.38 -0.18 8.77
C GLN A 136 -3.47 0.00 7.57
N ILE A 137 -2.35 -0.69 7.61
CA ILE A 137 -1.38 -0.77 6.53
C ILE A 137 -1.35 -2.21 6.03
N MET A 138 -1.45 -2.40 4.72
CA MET A 138 -1.14 -3.67 4.06
C MET A 138 0.22 -3.53 3.39
N GLN A 139 1.20 -4.33 3.79
CA GLN A 139 2.45 -4.44 3.05
C GLN A 139 2.32 -5.52 1.97
N LEU A 140 2.55 -5.11 0.73
CA LEU A 140 2.74 -6.01 -0.40
C LEU A 140 4.21 -5.92 -0.83
N THR A 141 4.94 -7.02 -0.78
CA THR A 141 6.38 -7.04 -1.05
C THR A 141 6.74 -8.24 -1.92
N ASP A 142 7.85 -8.12 -2.67
CA ASP A 142 8.39 -9.21 -3.49
C ASP A 142 7.33 -9.69 -4.48
N ILE A 143 6.77 -8.76 -5.26
CA ILE A 143 5.73 -9.05 -6.25
C ILE A 143 6.35 -9.69 -7.49
N HIS A 144 7.56 -9.26 -7.86
CA HIS A 144 8.37 -9.83 -8.94
C HIS A 144 7.66 -9.93 -10.29
N LEU A 145 6.97 -8.87 -10.71
CA LEU A 145 6.37 -8.82 -12.06
C LEU A 145 7.46 -8.81 -13.15
N GLY A 146 7.16 -9.45 -14.28
CA GLY A 146 8.03 -9.44 -15.45
C GLY A 146 9.24 -10.36 -15.35
N GLU A 147 9.25 -11.29 -14.40
CA GLU A 147 10.25 -12.36 -14.36
C GLU A 147 10.08 -13.30 -15.56
N ALA A 148 11.19 -13.65 -16.21
CA ALA A 148 11.24 -14.54 -17.38
C ALA A 148 10.14 -14.24 -18.43
N GLU A 149 9.96 -12.95 -18.75
CA GLU A 149 8.85 -12.46 -19.58
C GLU A 149 8.84 -12.99 -21.02
N ASP A 150 9.98 -13.48 -21.50
CA ASP A 150 10.15 -14.08 -22.83
C ASP A 150 9.77 -15.58 -22.87
N THR A 151 9.37 -16.15 -21.73
CA THR A 151 8.92 -17.54 -21.58
C THR A 151 7.41 -17.63 -21.41
N ASP A 152 6.83 -18.83 -21.52
CA ASP A 152 5.42 -19.06 -21.16
C ASP A 152 5.20 -19.09 -19.63
N TRP A 153 6.26 -19.27 -18.84
CA TRP A 153 6.17 -19.40 -17.39
C TRP A 153 5.97 -18.04 -16.71
N GLY A 154 6.73 -17.02 -17.10
CA GLY A 154 6.71 -15.68 -16.51
C GLY A 154 5.32 -15.01 -16.56
N PRO A 155 4.73 -14.83 -17.75
CA PRO A 155 3.38 -14.26 -17.90
C PRO A 155 2.29 -15.05 -17.15
N TYR A 156 2.48 -16.36 -16.98
CA TYR A 156 1.57 -17.16 -16.15
C TYR A 156 1.74 -16.85 -14.65
N GLN A 157 2.96 -16.61 -14.16
CA GLN A 157 3.17 -16.16 -12.79
C GLN A 157 2.58 -14.77 -12.56
N ASP A 158 2.80 -13.82 -13.48
CA ASP A 158 2.19 -12.49 -13.41
C ASP A 158 0.66 -12.59 -13.33
N TYR A 159 0.04 -13.48 -14.13
CA TYR A 159 -1.39 -13.74 -14.03
C TYR A 159 -1.82 -14.26 -12.64
N GLN A 160 -1.05 -15.18 -12.03
CA GLN A 160 -1.35 -15.64 -10.67
C GLN A 160 -1.14 -14.55 -9.62
N THR A 161 -0.13 -13.71 -9.78
CA THR A 161 0.09 -12.52 -8.96
C THR A 161 -1.13 -11.61 -8.97
N TRP A 162 -1.68 -11.26 -10.14
CA TRP A 162 -2.89 -10.42 -10.21
C TRP A 162 -4.08 -11.06 -9.51
N ARG A 163 -4.28 -12.38 -9.66
CA ARG A 163 -5.34 -13.12 -8.95
C ARG A 163 -5.16 -13.10 -7.43
N LEU A 164 -3.93 -13.26 -6.96
CA LEU A 164 -3.57 -13.16 -5.55
C LEU A 164 -3.90 -11.77 -5.02
N LEU A 165 -3.46 -10.72 -5.69
CA LEU A 165 -3.72 -9.34 -5.29
C LEU A 165 -5.23 -9.07 -5.24
N ASP A 166 -6.01 -9.51 -6.24
CA ASP A 166 -7.47 -9.36 -6.24
C ASP A 166 -8.11 -10.07 -5.04
N THR A 167 -7.61 -11.26 -4.73
CA THR A 167 -8.06 -12.06 -3.60
C THR A 167 -7.80 -11.36 -2.27
N LEU A 168 -6.59 -10.81 -2.08
CA LEU A 168 -6.22 -10.07 -0.87
C LEU A 168 -7.06 -8.80 -0.69
N MET A 169 -7.29 -8.03 -1.76
CA MET A 169 -8.16 -6.84 -1.74
C MET A 169 -9.63 -7.17 -1.47
N SER A 170 -10.05 -8.42 -1.71
CA SER A 170 -11.40 -8.88 -1.35
C SER A 170 -11.56 -9.19 0.14
N TYR A 171 -10.47 -9.55 0.83
CA TYR A 171 -10.48 -9.88 2.26
C TYR A 171 -10.28 -8.65 3.14
N GLU A 172 -9.36 -7.78 2.76
CA GLU A 172 -8.90 -6.66 3.58
C GLU A 172 -9.14 -5.34 2.86
N ARG A 173 -9.47 -4.30 3.63
CA ARG A 173 -9.55 -2.91 3.14
C ARG A 173 -8.64 -2.03 3.99
N PRO A 174 -7.33 -2.00 3.69
CA PRO A 174 -6.39 -1.17 4.41
C PRO A 174 -6.62 0.32 4.14
N ASP A 175 -6.11 1.17 5.03
CA ASP A 175 -6.09 2.62 4.86
C ASP A 175 -4.91 3.08 3.97
N LEU A 176 -3.87 2.25 3.88
CA LEU A 176 -2.69 2.44 3.03
C LEU A 176 -2.15 1.09 2.58
N ILE A 177 -1.77 0.99 1.32
CA ILE A 177 -0.90 -0.08 0.83
C ILE A 177 0.54 0.41 0.82
N VAL A 178 1.46 -0.36 1.39
CA VAL A 178 2.90 -0.14 1.23
C VAL A 178 3.44 -1.17 0.26
N LEU A 179 3.98 -0.71 -0.87
CA LEU A 179 4.75 -1.54 -1.79
C LEU A 179 6.19 -1.64 -1.26
N GLY A 180 6.55 -2.81 -0.74
CA GLY A 180 7.71 -3.06 0.14
C GLY A 180 9.05 -3.35 -0.55
N GLY A 181 9.18 -3.00 -1.82
CA GLY A 181 10.32 -3.33 -2.69
C GLY A 181 10.07 -4.59 -3.54
N ASP A 182 10.93 -4.76 -4.55
CA ASP A 182 10.89 -5.85 -5.55
C ASP A 182 9.50 -6.01 -6.18
N GLN A 183 8.96 -4.89 -6.67
CA GLN A 183 7.72 -4.94 -7.43
C GLN A 183 7.94 -5.64 -8.78
N ILE A 184 9.14 -5.54 -9.33
CA ILE A 184 9.53 -6.10 -10.62
C ILE A 184 10.83 -6.90 -10.53
N THR A 185 11.03 -7.81 -11.47
CA THR A 185 12.30 -8.53 -11.64
C THR A 185 13.08 -7.94 -12.82
N ALA A 186 13.68 -6.76 -12.63
CA ALA A 186 14.32 -6.01 -13.72
C ALA A 186 15.43 -6.80 -14.41
N ASN A 187 16.20 -7.58 -13.65
CA ASN A 187 17.26 -8.43 -14.19
C ASN A 187 16.76 -9.55 -15.12
N ASN A 188 15.44 -9.73 -15.30
CA ASN A 188 14.84 -10.68 -16.24
C ASN A 188 13.87 -10.03 -17.24
N CYS A 189 13.65 -8.72 -17.17
CA CYS A 189 12.76 -8.00 -18.09
C CYS A 189 13.57 -7.36 -19.22
N LEU A 190 13.19 -7.65 -20.47
CA LEU A 190 13.80 -7.07 -21.66
C LEU A 190 13.19 -5.67 -21.88
N ASP A 191 14.05 -4.71 -22.24
CA ASP A 191 13.66 -3.32 -22.54
C ASP A 191 13.20 -2.47 -21.33
N ASN A 192 11.91 -2.11 -21.29
CA ASN A 192 11.36 -1.02 -20.46
C ASN A 192 10.43 -1.54 -19.36
N CYS A 193 11.02 -1.93 -18.24
CA CYS A 193 10.29 -2.50 -17.12
C CYS A 193 9.47 -1.47 -16.32
N THR A 194 9.59 -0.17 -16.63
CA THR A 194 8.72 0.88 -16.04
C THR A 194 7.23 0.65 -16.34
N GLU A 195 6.91 -0.15 -17.38
CA GLU A 195 5.55 -0.52 -17.72
C GLU A 195 4.86 -1.34 -16.62
N TYR A 196 5.59 -2.20 -15.90
CA TYR A 196 5.01 -2.97 -14.79
C TYR A 196 4.61 -2.07 -13.62
N TYR A 197 5.38 -1.01 -13.34
CA TYR A 197 4.97 0.05 -12.40
C TYR A 197 3.71 0.79 -12.87
N ARG A 198 3.58 1.04 -14.18
CA ARG A 198 2.36 1.63 -14.75
C ARG A 198 1.16 0.68 -14.60
N LEU A 199 1.34 -0.63 -14.83
CA LEU A 199 0.30 -1.64 -14.64
C LEU A 199 -0.13 -1.74 -13.19
N LEU A 200 0.83 -1.83 -12.27
CA LEU A 200 0.58 -1.91 -10.83
C LEU A 200 -0.13 -0.65 -10.30
N GLY A 201 0.32 0.55 -10.67
CA GLY A 201 -0.36 1.79 -10.30
C GLY A 201 -1.77 1.91 -10.90
N THR A 202 -1.99 1.40 -12.12
CA THR A 202 -3.32 1.34 -12.73
C THR A 202 -4.23 0.39 -11.95
N TYR A 203 -3.73 -0.79 -11.60
CA TYR A 203 -4.45 -1.78 -10.81
C TYR A 203 -4.83 -1.23 -9.43
N LEU A 204 -3.88 -0.66 -8.68
CA LEU A 204 -4.13 -0.09 -7.35
C LEU A 204 -5.12 1.08 -7.42
N SER A 205 -5.06 1.89 -8.48
CA SER A 205 -6.03 2.98 -8.70
C SER A 205 -7.48 2.49 -8.84
N GLN A 206 -7.68 1.28 -9.39
CA GLN A 206 -9.02 0.69 -9.55
C GLN A 206 -9.62 0.22 -8.22
N HIS A 207 -8.77 -0.13 -7.25
CA HIS A 207 -9.19 -0.58 -5.91
C HIS A 207 -9.48 0.58 -4.95
N ASP A 208 -9.24 1.84 -5.36
CA ASP A 208 -9.57 3.06 -4.61
C ASP A 208 -8.89 3.13 -3.23
N ILE A 209 -7.68 2.56 -3.13
CA ILE A 209 -6.85 2.55 -1.91
C ILE A 209 -5.55 3.31 -2.22
N PRO A 210 -5.15 4.29 -1.40
CA PRO A 210 -3.88 4.98 -1.59
C PRO A 210 -2.70 4.04 -1.30
N TRP A 211 -1.58 4.27 -1.97
CA TRP A 211 -0.36 3.48 -1.74
C TRP A 211 0.89 4.35 -1.65
N ALA A 212 1.97 3.77 -1.13
CA ALA A 212 3.29 4.36 -1.09
C ALA A 212 4.35 3.28 -1.32
N THR A 213 5.42 3.61 -2.02
CA THR A 213 6.38 2.63 -2.56
C THR A 213 7.79 2.87 -2.02
N ILE A 214 8.47 1.78 -1.62
CA ILE A 214 9.94 1.69 -1.57
C ILE A 214 10.43 0.79 -2.70
N VAL A 215 11.65 1.04 -3.17
CA VAL A 215 12.32 0.19 -4.16
C VAL A 215 13.13 -0.90 -3.48
N GLY A 216 13.19 -2.07 -4.10
CA GLY A 216 14.07 -3.18 -3.74
C GLY A 216 15.25 -3.35 -4.70
N ASN A 217 16.07 -4.38 -4.46
CA ASN A 217 17.27 -4.63 -5.25
C ASN A 217 16.94 -5.09 -6.67
N HIS A 218 15.85 -5.81 -6.89
CA HIS A 218 15.45 -6.27 -8.22
C HIS A 218 14.78 -5.18 -9.07
N ASP A 219 14.30 -4.08 -8.48
CA ASP A 219 13.55 -3.06 -9.22
C ASP A 219 14.40 -2.31 -10.26
N ASP A 220 15.69 -2.06 -9.97
CA ASP A 220 16.61 -1.40 -10.91
C ASP A 220 17.85 -2.20 -11.28
N MET A 221 17.92 -3.48 -10.91
CA MET A 221 19.01 -4.38 -11.29
C MET A 221 19.16 -4.46 -12.81
N ALA A 222 20.38 -4.51 -13.32
CA ALA A 222 20.64 -4.63 -14.75
C ALA A 222 20.18 -5.99 -15.28
N TYR A 223 19.64 -6.02 -16.51
CA TYR A 223 19.25 -7.24 -17.22
C TYR A 223 20.39 -8.25 -17.27
N GLU A 224 20.16 -9.47 -16.78
CA GLU A 224 21.10 -10.57 -16.86
C GLU A 224 20.92 -11.31 -18.19
N VAL A 225 21.97 -11.31 -19.01
CA VAL A 225 21.98 -12.05 -20.27
C VAL A 225 22.16 -13.53 -19.96
N PRO A 226 21.21 -14.40 -20.35
CA PRO A 226 21.35 -15.83 -20.14
C PRO A 226 22.64 -16.34 -20.81
N ASN A 227 23.49 -17.01 -20.06
CA ASN A 227 24.70 -17.61 -20.62
C ASN A 227 24.30 -18.73 -21.59
N ASN A 228 24.84 -18.69 -22.81
CA ASN A 228 24.82 -19.86 -23.69
C ASN A 228 25.60 -20.99 -22.97
N GLN A 229 25.09 -22.21 -22.98
CA GLN A 229 25.64 -23.40 -22.29
C GLN A 229 27.15 -23.70 -22.50
N ASP A 230 27.84 -22.98 -23.38
CA ASP A 230 29.24 -23.17 -23.77
C ASP A 230 30.20 -22.12 -23.15
N ASP A 231 29.71 -21.15 -22.38
CA ASP A 231 30.56 -20.15 -21.73
C ASP A 231 30.87 -20.55 -20.28
N THR A 232 32.08 -21.06 -20.06
CA THR A 232 32.61 -21.44 -18.74
C THR A 232 33.15 -20.25 -17.95
N THR A 233 32.93 -19.00 -18.38
CA THR A 233 33.32 -17.82 -17.61
C THR A 233 32.24 -17.48 -16.58
N THR A 234 32.65 -17.38 -15.32
CA THR A 234 31.80 -17.18 -14.13
C THR A 234 31.18 -15.78 -14.01
N MET A 235 31.13 -14.99 -15.08
CA MET A 235 30.53 -13.66 -15.06
C MET A 235 29.32 -13.63 -15.98
N THR A 236 28.12 -13.62 -15.39
CA THR A 236 26.88 -13.32 -16.10
C THR A 236 27.03 -11.94 -16.75
N LYS A 237 26.90 -11.87 -18.07
CA LYS A 237 26.93 -10.59 -18.78
C LYS A 237 25.66 -9.82 -18.42
N THR A 238 25.80 -8.56 -18.02
CA THR A 238 24.65 -7.70 -17.71
C THR A 238 24.51 -6.53 -18.69
N ILE A 239 23.28 -6.05 -18.87
CA ILE A 239 22.94 -4.89 -19.69
C ILE A 239 22.16 -3.89 -18.82
N PRO A 240 22.69 -2.68 -18.58
CA PRO A 240 21.95 -1.66 -17.83
C PRO A 240 20.65 -1.26 -18.54
N HIS A 241 19.60 -1.01 -17.77
CA HIS A 241 18.35 -0.47 -18.31
C HIS A 241 18.48 1.00 -18.71
N SER A 242 17.55 1.47 -19.54
CA SER A 242 17.43 2.89 -19.90
C SER A 242 16.78 3.75 -18.82
N TYR A 243 16.26 3.11 -17.77
CA TYR A 243 15.64 3.75 -16.62
C TYR A 243 16.47 3.47 -15.36
N ASN A 244 16.23 4.24 -14.30
CA ASN A 244 16.75 3.99 -12.96
C ASN A 244 15.61 4.00 -11.93
N ARG A 245 15.91 3.66 -10.66
CA ARG A 245 14.93 3.69 -9.56
C ARG A 245 14.12 4.99 -9.44
N ARG A 246 14.70 6.16 -9.75
CA ARG A 246 13.95 7.44 -9.68
C ARG A 246 12.92 7.54 -10.80
N ASP A 247 13.18 6.96 -11.98
CA ASP A 247 12.22 6.94 -13.08
C ASP A 247 11.01 6.04 -12.73
N LEU A 248 11.26 4.91 -12.04
CA LEU A 248 10.19 4.04 -11.51
C LEU A 248 9.30 4.79 -10.51
N LEU A 249 9.91 5.46 -9.52
CA LEU A 249 9.16 6.24 -8.53
C LEU A 249 8.45 7.45 -9.16
N GLN A 250 8.96 8.03 -10.26
CA GLN A 250 8.24 9.06 -11.02
C GLN A 250 6.99 8.52 -11.70
N MET A 251 7.09 7.32 -12.28
CA MET A 251 5.93 6.62 -12.85
C MET A 251 4.91 6.33 -11.75
N ASP A 252 5.33 5.77 -10.62
CA ASP A 252 4.45 5.50 -9.47
C ASP A 252 3.76 6.77 -8.95
N ALA A 253 4.54 7.81 -8.69
CA ALA A 253 4.03 9.08 -8.13
C ALA A 253 3.11 9.84 -9.10
N SER A 254 3.07 9.46 -10.38
CA SER A 254 2.20 10.07 -11.39
C SER A 254 0.71 9.77 -11.18
N PHE A 255 0.38 8.69 -10.45
CA PHE A 255 -1.00 8.31 -10.16
C PHE A 255 -1.61 9.17 -9.04
N ASP A 256 -2.89 9.52 -9.15
CA ASP A 256 -3.59 10.39 -8.17
C ASP A 256 -3.60 9.80 -6.75
N LEU A 257 -3.67 8.48 -6.62
CA LEU A 257 -3.71 7.77 -5.35
C LEU A 257 -2.33 7.34 -4.82
N SER A 258 -1.26 7.48 -5.61
CA SER A 258 0.09 7.27 -5.11
C SER A 258 0.51 8.43 -4.19
N LEU A 259 0.95 8.09 -2.98
CA LEU A 259 1.57 8.98 -2.01
C LEU A 259 3.09 8.92 -2.04
N THR A 260 3.67 8.13 -2.94
CA THR A 260 5.11 8.00 -3.14
C THR A 260 5.75 9.37 -3.39
N GLN A 261 6.84 9.63 -2.69
CA GLN A 261 7.64 10.84 -2.87
C GLN A 261 9.05 10.45 -3.29
N LEU A 262 9.62 11.20 -4.22
CA LEU A 262 11.04 11.05 -4.51
C LEU A 262 11.86 11.62 -3.36
N GLY A 263 12.77 10.81 -2.83
CA GLY A 263 13.70 11.22 -1.81
C GLY A 263 14.63 12.36 -2.28
N PRO A 264 15.23 13.10 -1.33
CA PRO A 264 16.09 14.23 -1.64
C PRO A 264 17.27 13.83 -2.53
N THR A 265 17.58 14.62 -3.54
CA THR A 265 18.63 14.29 -4.54
C THR A 265 20.06 14.25 -4.00
N HIS A 266 20.27 14.71 -2.75
CA HIS A 266 21.56 14.71 -2.06
C HIS A 266 21.68 13.57 -1.03
N VAL A 267 20.65 12.72 -0.94
CA VAL A 267 20.61 11.54 -0.09
C VAL A 267 20.67 10.32 -1.00
N THR A 268 21.55 9.36 -0.70
CA THR A 268 21.69 8.12 -1.47
C THR A 268 20.36 7.35 -1.50
N GLY A 269 20.06 6.71 -2.63
CA GLY A 269 18.76 6.08 -2.86
C GLY A 269 17.70 7.03 -3.45
N ALA A 270 16.50 6.51 -3.68
CA ALA A 270 15.40 7.23 -4.30
C ALA A 270 14.11 7.23 -3.47
N SER A 271 13.88 6.23 -2.62
CA SER A 271 12.65 6.08 -1.84
C SER A 271 12.79 6.50 -0.37
N ASN A 272 13.64 7.47 -0.06
CA ASN A 272 13.79 8.03 1.29
C ASN A 272 12.79 9.20 1.53
N TYR A 273 11.69 8.95 2.23
CA TYR A 273 10.68 9.98 2.52
C TYR A 273 9.82 9.64 3.75
N VAL A 274 9.02 10.60 4.20
CA VAL A 274 8.15 10.45 5.38
C VAL A 274 6.73 10.86 5.02
N LEU A 275 5.76 10.01 5.35
CA LEU A 275 4.34 10.33 5.29
C LEU A 275 3.80 10.59 6.70
N GLN A 276 2.81 11.47 6.81
CA GLN A 276 2.12 11.76 8.06
C GLN A 276 0.69 11.22 8.00
N VAL A 277 0.29 10.54 9.07
CA VAL A 277 -1.11 10.15 9.30
C VAL A 277 -1.70 11.11 10.32
N LEU A 278 -2.83 11.71 9.97
CA LEU A 278 -3.48 12.70 10.81
C LEU A 278 -4.45 12.04 11.79
N ASP A 279 -4.51 12.58 13.01
CA ASP A 279 -5.61 12.33 13.94
C ASP A 279 -6.93 12.74 13.28
N SER A 280 -7.97 11.91 13.45
CA SER A 280 -9.23 12.09 12.73
C SER A 280 -10.04 13.30 13.24
N LEU A 281 -9.89 13.68 14.52
CA LEU A 281 -10.63 14.79 15.13
C LEU A 281 -9.89 16.12 15.04
N GLN A 282 -8.63 16.14 15.47
CA GLN A 282 -7.78 17.34 15.56
C GLN A 282 -7.21 17.74 14.21
N GLN A 283 -7.18 16.81 13.23
CA GLN A 283 -6.65 17.05 11.89
C GLN A 283 -5.16 17.43 11.92
N THR A 284 -4.44 17.01 12.95
CA THR A 284 -2.99 17.22 13.15
C THR A 284 -2.25 15.89 12.99
N PRO A 285 -0.96 15.90 12.58
CA PRO A 285 -0.14 14.70 12.52
C PRO A 285 -0.10 13.95 13.85
N ALA A 286 -0.30 12.64 13.80
CA ALA A 286 -0.34 11.75 14.96
C ALA A 286 0.59 10.53 14.83
N LEU A 287 0.95 10.15 13.61
CA LEU A 287 1.89 9.07 13.31
C LEU A 287 2.72 9.47 12.07
N GLU A 288 4.00 9.09 12.07
CA GLU A 288 4.88 9.18 10.90
C GLU A 288 5.22 7.81 10.34
N ILE A 289 5.20 7.67 9.02
CA ILE A 289 5.60 6.45 8.31
C ILE A 289 6.85 6.78 7.51
N TYR A 290 7.96 6.16 7.88
CA TYR A 290 9.26 6.33 7.24
C TYR A 290 9.43 5.28 6.15
N PHE A 291 9.82 5.73 4.97
CA PHE A 291 10.18 4.91 3.82
C PHE A 291 11.68 5.08 3.62
N LEU A 292 12.43 3.97 3.68
CA LEU A 292 13.89 3.95 3.67
C LEU A 292 14.37 3.10 2.49
N ASP A 293 15.31 3.62 1.71
CA ASP A 293 15.92 2.89 0.60
C ASP A 293 17.13 2.09 1.12
N SER A 294 17.09 0.76 1.07
CA SER A 294 18.20 -0.11 1.51
C SER A 294 19.34 -0.23 0.49
N GLY A 295 19.23 0.41 -0.67
CA GLY A 295 20.15 0.18 -1.77
C GLY A 295 19.86 -1.13 -2.52
N GLY A 296 20.91 -1.78 -3.01
CA GLY A 296 20.79 -2.93 -3.91
C GLY A 296 20.50 -2.54 -5.37
N GLY A 297 20.50 -3.53 -6.27
CA GLY A 297 20.32 -3.29 -7.72
C GLY A 297 21.50 -2.52 -8.32
N THR A 298 21.28 -1.26 -8.72
CA THR A 298 22.38 -0.39 -9.20
C THR A 298 23.19 0.28 -8.08
N LEU A 299 22.74 0.18 -6.83
CA LEU A 299 23.44 0.69 -5.65
C LEU A 299 24.02 -0.45 -4.81
N PRO A 300 25.03 -0.19 -3.97
CA PRO A 300 25.41 -1.12 -2.91
C PRO A 300 24.21 -1.46 -2.02
N GLU A 301 24.15 -2.69 -1.52
CA GLU A 301 23.19 -3.12 -0.48
C GLU A 301 23.69 -2.62 0.88
N ALA A 302 23.49 -1.35 1.14
CA ALA A 302 23.99 -0.65 2.32
C ALA A 302 23.23 0.65 2.56
N VAL A 303 23.20 1.08 3.81
CA VAL A 303 22.66 2.41 4.18
C VAL A 303 23.82 3.40 4.24
N ASP A 304 23.79 4.40 3.36
CA ASP A 304 24.86 5.39 3.27
C ASP A 304 24.77 6.44 4.38
N THR A 305 25.91 7.05 4.75
CA THR A 305 25.96 8.11 5.77
C THR A 305 25.02 9.28 5.48
N SER A 306 24.78 9.63 4.21
CA SER A 306 23.82 10.69 3.86
C SER A 306 22.39 10.36 4.26
N GLN A 307 22.01 9.08 4.25
CA GLN A 307 20.69 8.61 4.67
C GLN A 307 20.56 8.69 6.19
N ILE A 308 21.59 8.30 6.94
CA ILE A 308 21.64 8.45 8.40
C ILE A 308 21.52 9.91 8.81
N GLN A 309 22.29 10.81 8.19
CA GLN A 309 22.23 12.24 8.46
C GLN A 309 20.85 12.84 8.15
N TRP A 310 20.24 12.42 7.04
CA TRP A 310 18.89 12.83 6.68
C TRP A 310 17.85 12.33 7.69
N LEU A 311 17.95 11.07 8.12
CA LEU A 311 17.08 10.48 9.12
C LEU A 311 17.18 11.25 10.44
N GLN A 312 18.39 11.46 10.96
CA GLN A 312 18.64 12.25 12.17
C GLN A 312 18.03 13.66 12.07
N GLN A 313 18.11 14.30 10.90
CA GLN A 313 17.45 15.59 10.67
C GLN A 313 15.92 15.49 10.73
N GLN A 314 15.30 14.46 10.14
CA GLN A 314 13.85 14.26 10.27
C GLN A 314 13.45 14.00 11.72
N LEU A 315 14.21 13.16 12.42
CA LEU A 315 13.96 12.83 13.82
C LEU A 315 14.07 14.05 14.74
N SER A 316 14.96 15.00 14.43
CA SER A 316 15.09 16.25 15.20
C SER A 316 13.88 17.18 15.10
N ARG A 317 13.00 17.00 14.10
CA ARG A 317 11.86 17.88 13.79
C ARG A 317 10.53 17.41 14.36
N SER A 318 10.48 16.18 14.87
CA SER A 318 9.23 15.54 15.27
C SER A 318 9.47 14.60 16.45
N THR A 319 8.48 14.50 17.33
CA THR A 319 8.47 13.55 18.44
C THR A 319 7.32 12.57 18.32
N LEU A 320 6.65 12.52 17.15
CA LEU A 320 5.50 11.65 16.94
C LEU A 320 5.91 10.18 16.94
N PRO A 321 5.04 9.26 17.38
CA PRO A 321 5.19 7.84 17.12
C PRO A 321 5.47 7.58 15.63
N ALA A 322 6.27 6.57 15.35
CA ALA A 322 6.69 6.25 14.00
C ALA A 322 6.70 4.74 13.71
N VAL A 323 6.59 4.41 12.43
CA VAL A 323 6.85 3.09 11.87
C VAL A 323 7.73 3.25 10.64
N ALA A 324 8.51 2.23 10.30
CA ALA A 324 9.42 2.28 9.17
C ALA A 324 9.25 1.07 8.24
N PHE A 325 9.50 1.31 6.96
CA PHE A 325 9.57 0.29 5.91
C PHE A 325 10.89 0.44 5.15
N GLN A 326 11.55 -0.69 4.94
CA GLN A 326 12.78 -0.85 4.14
C GLN A 326 12.66 -2.14 3.34
N HIS A 327 13.39 -2.35 2.24
CA HIS A 327 13.25 -3.60 1.49
C HIS A 327 14.13 -4.72 2.05
N ILE A 328 15.46 -4.53 2.02
CA ILE A 328 16.42 -5.55 2.48
C ILE A 328 16.57 -5.45 4.01
N PRO A 329 16.60 -6.57 4.76
CA PRO A 329 16.84 -6.57 6.21
C PRO A 329 18.12 -5.82 6.60
N THR A 330 18.08 -5.14 7.75
CA THR A 330 19.23 -4.37 8.24
C THR A 330 20.37 -5.26 8.73
N SER A 331 20.07 -6.31 9.49
CA SER A 331 21.07 -7.26 9.96
C SER A 331 20.44 -8.60 10.33
N ALA A 332 21.18 -9.69 10.14
CA ALA A 332 20.77 -11.00 10.63
C ALA A 332 20.63 -11.05 12.17
N HIS A 333 21.34 -10.16 12.89
CA HIS A 333 21.30 -10.10 14.34
C HIS A 333 19.95 -9.59 14.86
N GLU A 334 19.48 -8.43 14.40
CA GLU A 334 18.20 -7.85 14.85
C GLU A 334 16.99 -8.67 14.40
N PHE A 335 17.13 -9.38 13.28
CA PHE A 335 16.12 -10.34 12.80
C PHE A 335 16.28 -11.73 13.42
N HIS A 336 17.13 -11.89 14.43
CA HIS A 336 17.26 -13.09 15.25
C HIS A 336 17.60 -14.38 14.46
N ASP A 337 18.22 -14.28 13.28
CA ASP A 337 18.48 -15.42 12.40
C ASP A 337 19.41 -16.48 13.03
N SER A 338 20.30 -16.02 13.92
CA SER A 338 21.30 -16.88 14.57
C SER A 338 20.89 -17.42 15.94
N ILE A 339 19.70 -17.08 16.46
CA ILE A 339 19.27 -17.60 17.76
C ILE A 339 18.65 -18.98 17.56
N GLY A 340 19.04 -19.95 18.39
CA GLY A 340 18.54 -21.32 18.25
C GLY A 340 17.00 -21.39 18.29
N PRO A 341 16.39 -22.46 17.74
CA PRO A 341 14.94 -22.53 17.51
C PRO A 341 14.10 -22.33 18.78
N GLU A 342 14.61 -22.73 19.95
CA GLU A 342 13.94 -22.51 21.24
C GLU A 342 13.85 -21.02 21.61
N ALA A 343 14.89 -20.23 21.33
CA ALA A 343 14.92 -18.80 21.61
C ALA A 343 14.13 -17.98 20.57
N MET A 344 14.03 -18.45 19.32
CA MET A 344 13.15 -17.86 18.32
C MET A 344 11.69 -18.02 18.73
N LEU A 345 11.27 -19.23 19.11
CA LEU A 345 9.89 -19.51 19.54
C LEU A 345 9.45 -18.68 20.75
N SER A 346 10.38 -18.21 21.58
CA SER A 346 10.07 -17.37 22.75
C SER A 346 10.13 -15.86 22.47
N SER A 347 10.69 -15.43 21.34
CA SER A 347 11.02 -14.01 21.09
C SER A 347 10.47 -13.45 19.79
N CYS A 348 10.02 -14.31 18.88
CA CYS A 348 9.54 -13.96 17.56
C CYS A 348 8.21 -14.66 17.27
N MET A 349 7.35 -14.01 16.49
CA MET A 349 6.05 -14.55 16.09
C MET A 349 5.94 -14.52 14.58
N GLY A 350 5.59 -15.67 14.01
CA GLY A 350 5.40 -15.85 12.58
C GLY A 350 6.24 -16.99 12.01
N TYR A 351 6.26 -17.09 10.70
CA TYR A 351 6.90 -18.17 9.98
C TYR A 351 8.32 -17.78 9.56
N HIS A 352 9.29 -18.56 10.01
CA HIS A 352 10.70 -18.53 9.57
C HIS A 352 10.90 -19.66 8.56
N GLY A 353 11.02 -19.30 7.30
CA GLY A 353 11.12 -20.24 6.18
C GLY A 353 12.39 -20.10 5.37
N ASP A 354 13.16 -19.02 5.57
CA ASP A 354 14.36 -18.71 4.82
C ASP A 354 15.43 -18.07 5.71
N ALA A 355 16.70 -18.24 5.33
CA ALA A 355 17.80 -17.57 6.02
C ALA A 355 17.72 -16.06 5.76
N VAL A 356 18.08 -15.25 6.75
CA VAL A 356 18.10 -13.80 6.58
C VAL A 356 19.31 -13.39 5.73
N ASP A 357 19.05 -12.65 4.64
CA ASP A 357 20.09 -12.06 3.78
C ASP A 357 20.06 -10.54 3.95
N PRO A 358 20.87 -9.97 4.86
CA PRO A 358 20.81 -8.55 5.19
C PRO A 358 21.70 -7.70 4.28
N ILE A 359 21.49 -6.38 4.33
CA ILE A 359 22.45 -5.42 3.80
C ILE A 359 23.85 -5.61 4.41
N GLN A 360 24.88 -5.23 3.65
CA GLN A 360 26.29 -5.42 4.03
C GLN A 360 26.74 -4.42 5.10
N ASP A 361 26.16 -3.23 5.10
CA ASP A 361 26.46 -2.16 6.05
C ASP A 361 25.17 -1.45 6.46
N SER A 362 24.86 -1.54 7.75
CA SER A 362 23.70 -0.91 8.37
C SER A 362 24.11 0.09 9.45
N ASP A 363 25.41 0.40 9.55
CA ASP A 363 25.97 1.05 10.73
C ASP A 363 25.27 2.39 11.01
N ASP A 364 24.86 2.55 12.27
CA ASP A 364 24.03 3.61 12.83
C ASP A 364 22.53 3.61 12.47
N LEU A 365 22.01 2.87 11.48
CA LEU A 365 20.57 2.92 11.18
C LEU A 365 19.74 2.35 12.32
N VAL A 366 19.99 1.10 12.69
CA VAL A 366 19.28 0.39 13.77
C VAL A 366 19.37 1.19 15.07
N ASP A 367 20.59 1.60 15.43
CA ASP A 367 20.85 2.42 16.61
C ASP A 367 20.09 3.74 16.57
N THR A 368 20.06 4.44 15.42
CA THR A 368 19.33 5.70 15.27
C THR A 368 17.82 5.49 15.46
N LEU A 369 17.25 4.41 14.92
CA LEU A 369 15.83 4.10 15.06
C LEU A 369 15.49 3.74 16.51
N ILE A 370 16.23 2.83 17.14
CA ILE A 370 16.01 2.38 18.52
C ILE A 370 16.21 3.55 19.50
N GLN A 371 17.33 4.27 19.42
CA GLN A 371 17.66 5.37 20.34
C GLN A 371 16.70 6.56 20.23
N SER A 372 15.99 6.71 19.11
CA SER A 372 14.94 7.71 18.99
C SER A 372 13.78 7.46 19.98
N GLY A 373 13.53 6.19 20.35
CA GLY A 373 12.41 5.78 21.19
C GLY A 373 11.04 5.98 20.53
N ARG A 374 10.98 6.24 19.22
CA ARG A 374 9.74 6.59 18.49
C ARG A 374 9.18 5.46 17.65
N PHE A 375 10.02 4.53 17.20
CA PHE A 375 9.64 3.51 16.22
C PHE A 375 9.03 2.29 16.91
N HIS A 376 7.83 1.91 16.48
CA HIS A 376 7.19 0.67 16.91
C HIS A 376 7.73 -0.53 16.17
N PHE A 377 7.95 -0.40 14.86
CA PHE A 377 8.56 -1.45 14.05
C PHE A 377 9.32 -0.90 12.83
N LEU A 378 10.25 -1.72 12.33
CA LEU A 378 10.79 -1.69 10.97
C LEU A 378 10.31 -2.95 10.24
N ALA A 379 9.59 -2.78 9.15
CA ALA A 379 9.10 -3.86 8.30
C ALA A 379 9.93 -3.98 7.01
N VAL A 380 10.24 -5.21 6.60
CA VAL A 380 11.10 -5.54 5.45
C VAL A 380 10.50 -6.57 4.51
N GLY A 381 11.10 -6.78 3.34
CA GLY A 381 10.75 -7.82 2.36
C GLY A 381 11.93 -8.78 2.14
N HIS A 382 12.26 -9.03 0.87
CA HIS A 382 13.50 -9.64 0.35
C HIS A 382 13.69 -11.14 0.66
N ASN A 383 13.52 -11.57 1.92
CA ASN A 383 13.56 -12.99 2.29
C ASN A 383 12.16 -13.60 2.17
N HIS A 384 11.89 -14.17 1.01
CA HIS A 384 10.58 -14.61 0.54
C HIS A 384 9.89 -15.66 1.43
N GLY A 385 10.67 -16.39 2.22
CA GLY A 385 10.18 -17.43 3.11
C GLY A 385 9.81 -16.94 4.50
N ASN A 386 10.06 -15.67 4.82
CA ASN A 386 9.87 -15.13 6.17
C ASN A 386 8.67 -14.18 6.23
N ASP A 387 7.97 -14.19 7.37
CA ASP A 387 6.96 -13.16 7.70
C ASP A 387 6.85 -12.88 9.20
N TYR A 388 7.86 -13.31 9.95
CA TYR A 388 7.88 -13.18 11.40
C TYR A 388 8.27 -11.78 11.86
N CYS A 389 7.86 -11.44 13.08
CA CYS A 389 8.27 -10.24 13.81
C CYS A 389 9.05 -10.63 15.07
N CYS A 390 10.19 -9.98 15.32
CA CYS A 390 10.99 -10.12 16.54
C CYS A 390 11.11 -8.80 17.27
N CYS A 391 11.09 -8.84 18.59
CA CYS A 391 11.39 -7.71 19.46
C CYS A 391 12.92 -7.48 19.51
N SER A 392 13.38 -6.23 19.36
CA SER A 392 14.80 -5.86 19.32
C SER A 392 15.59 -6.40 20.52
N HIS A 393 16.85 -6.80 20.28
CA HIS A 393 17.76 -7.25 21.35
C HIS A 393 18.04 -6.13 22.37
N GLN A 394 18.08 -4.89 21.90
CA GLN A 394 18.26 -3.72 22.75
C GLN A 394 16.90 -3.26 23.28
N GLN A 395 16.67 -3.45 24.58
CA GLN A 395 15.56 -2.84 25.31
C GLN A 395 15.97 -1.43 25.72
N TYR A 396 15.16 -0.42 25.41
CA TYR A 396 15.41 0.95 25.88
C TYR A 396 14.51 1.27 27.08
N ASP A 397 15.12 1.81 28.14
CA ASP A 397 14.44 2.28 29.33
C ASP A 397 13.89 3.69 29.05
N SER A 398 12.57 3.82 28.91
CA SER A 398 11.91 5.13 28.78
C SER A 398 11.92 5.86 30.14
N ASN A 399 13.10 6.32 30.56
CA ASN A 399 13.41 7.15 31.73
C ASN A 399 12.93 6.65 33.12
N ASN A 400 13.88 6.21 33.94
CA ASN A 400 14.05 6.57 35.36
C ASN A 400 12.75 6.74 36.18
N SER A 401 12.10 5.64 36.54
CA SER A 401 11.31 5.57 37.76
C SER A 401 11.24 4.14 38.27
N ASN A 402 11.59 3.97 39.54
CA ASN A 402 11.29 2.77 40.30
C ASN A 402 9.84 2.33 40.05
N ASN A 403 9.68 1.07 39.64
CA ASN A 403 8.46 0.25 39.52
C ASN A 403 7.93 0.00 38.09
N ASN A 404 8.08 -1.28 37.72
CA ASN A 404 7.25 -2.12 36.81
C ASN A 404 7.64 -2.19 35.32
N ASN A 405 8.42 -3.24 34.98
CA ASN A 405 8.28 -4.20 33.85
C ASN A 405 7.73 -3.79 32.46
N ASN A 406 7.68 -2.53 32.05
CA ASN A 406 7.30 -2.15 30.68
C ASN A 406 8.52 -1.70 29.86
N THR A 407 9.39 -2.65 29.51
CA THR A 407 10.44 -2.43 28.50
C THR A 407 9.78 -2.31 27.12
N HIS A 408 9.83 -1.11 26.52
CA HIS A 408 9.41 -0.90 25.14
C HIS A 408 10.51 -1.42 24.21
N CYS A 409 10.17 -2.32 23.29
CA CYS A 409 11.07 -2.75 22.22
C CYS A 409 10.51 -2.38 20.85
N MET A 410 11.43 -2.08 19.94
CA MET A 410 11.12 -1.90 18.53
C MET A 410 11.08 -3.27 17.87
N TYR A 411 10.10 -3.52 17.02
CA TYR A 411 9.98 -4.80 16.32
C TYR A 411 10.62 -4.76 14.94
N PHE A 412 11.24 -5.87 14.56
CA PHE A 412 11.76 -6.12 13.22
C PHE A 412 10.89 -7.19 12.56
N CYS A 413 10.19 -6.83 11.48
CA CYS A 413 9.15 -7.65 10.88
C CYS A 413 9.45 -7.96 9.41
N PHE A 414 9.34 -9.21 9.00
CA PHE A 414 9.29 -9.57 7.59
C PHE A 414 7.88 -9.44 7.03
N GLY A 415 7.77 -8.96 5.81
CA GLY A 415 6.55 -8.96 5.01
C GLY A 415 6.35 -10.31 4.33
N ARG A 416 5.09 -10.70 4.10
CA ARG A 416 4.78 -11.93 3.36
C ARG A 416 4.93 -11.71 1.85
N HIS A 417 5.65 -12.61 1.19
CA HIS A 417 5.80 -12.65 -0.27
C HIS A 417 4.42 -12.56 -0.98
N SER A 418 4.24 -11.50 -1.77
CA SER A 418 2.96 -11.05 -2.33
C SER A 418 2.81 -11.25 -3.85
N GLY A 419 3.70 -12.02 -4.48
CA GLY A 419 3.67 -12.36 -5.90
C GLY A 419 3.97 -13.83 -6.17
N TYR A 420 3.81 -14.26 -7.41
CA TYR A 420 4.14 -15.60 -7.89
C TYR A 420 5.46 -15.66 -8.67
N GLY A 421 6.06 -14.51 -8.96
CA GLY A 421 7.49 -14.44 -9.33
C GLY A 421 8.38 -14.60 -8.10
N GLY A 422 9.69 -14.45 -8.30
CA GLY A 422 10.71 -14.61 -7.28
C GLY A 422 10.88 -16.07 -6.86
N TYR A 423 11.90 -16.33 -6.03
CA TYR A 423 12.18 -17.70 -5.58
C TYR A 423 11.20 -18.18 -4.50
N GLY A 424 11.11 -19.51 -4.37
CA GLY A 424 10.44 -20.17 -3.26
C GLY A 424 8.98 -20.55 -3.49
N HIS A 425 8.48 -21.47 -2.66
CA HIS A 425 7.16 -22.11 -2.82
C HIS A 425 6.25 -21.95 -1.60
N TRP A 426 6.57 -21.00 -0.72
CA TRP A 426 5.76 -20.72 0.47
C TRP A 426 4.38 -20.17 0.10
N GLN A 427 3.42 -20.28 1.00
CA GLN A 427 2.09 -19.72 0.76
C GLN A 427 2.19 -18.21 0.58
N ARG A 428 1.49 -17.67 -0.42
CA ARG A 428 1.48 -16.23 -0.69
C ARG A 428 0.45 -15.51 0.17
N GLY A 429 0.65 -14.21 0.35
CA GLY A 429 -0.22 -13.40 1.19
C GLY A 429 0.27 -11.96 1.32
N ALA A 430 -0.24 -11.26 2.32
CA ALA A 430 0.19 -9.92 2.70
C ALA A 430 0.35 -9.82 4.23
N HIS A 431 1.29 -9.00 4.69
CA HIS A 431 1.42 -8.66 6.09
C HIS A 431 0.58 -7.40 6.38
N MET A 432 -0.27 -7.50 7.39
CA MET A 432 -1.16 -6.45 7.84
C MET A 432 -0.67 -5.86 9.16
N TYR A 433 -0.69 -4.54 9.26
CA TYR A 433 -0.42 -3.80 10.50
C TYR A 433 -1.63 -2.94 10.83
N GLU A 434 -2.10 -2.98 12.07
CA GLU A 434 -3.10 -2.04 12.56
C GLU A 434 -2.55 -1.26 13.74
N ILE A 435 -2.53 0.06 13.59
CA ILE A 435 -2.03 0.99 14.59
C ILE A 435 -3.23 1.68 15.22
N GLN A 436 -3.25 1.74 16.53
CA GLN A 436 -4.29 2.38 17.31
C GLN A 436 -3.75 3.64 17.99
N LEU A 437 -4.49 4.74 17.83
CA LEU A 437 -4.27 5.96 18.56
C LEU A 437 -5.01 5.90 19.90
N ASP A 438 -4.29 5.78 21.02
CA ASP A 438 -4.93 5.87 22.33
C ASP A 438 -5.27 7.32 22.65
N ARG A 439 -6.54 7.56 22.92
CA ARG A 439 -7.00 8.79 23.54
C ARG A 439 -7.18 8.55 25.03
N PRO A 440 -6.81 9.51 25.89
CA PRO A 440 -7.37 9.56 27.23
C PRO A 440 -8.89 9.54 27.06
N ALA A 441 -9.57 8.63 27.77
CA ALA A 441 -11.02 8.62 27.77
C ALA A 441 -11.50 10.04 28.10
N VAL A 442 -12.22 10.66 27.18
CA VAL A 442 -13.04 11.80 27.56
C VAL A 442 -14.04 11.19 28.52
N GLU A 443 -13.89 11.45 29.82
CA GLU A 443 -14.97 11.24 30.77
C GLU A 443 -16.15 11.97 30.19
N THR A 444 -17.05 11.22 29.55
CA THR A 444 -18.40 11.70 29.33
C THR A 444 -18.91 11.91 30.74
N GLU A 445 -18.91 13.16 31.19
CA GLU A 445 -19.79 13.60 32.25
C GLU A 445 -21.19 13.23 31.79
N THR A 446 -21.62 12.02 32.14
CA THR A 446 -23.01 11.71 32.30
C THR A 446 -23.50 12.69 33.34
N LEU A 447 -24.03 13.82 32.88
CA LEU A 447 -24.93 14.65 33.65
C LEU A 447 -26.15 13.79 33.97
N THR A 448 -26.03 12.91 34.95
CA THR A 448 -27.16 12.36 35.69
C THR A 448 -27.78 13.55 36.38
N ARG A 449 -28.85 14.05 35.77
CA ARG A 449 -29.70 15.09 36.30
C ARG A 449 -30.46 14.48 37.48
N GLU A 450 -29.85 14.45 38.65
CA GLU A 450 -30.56 14.23 39.91
C GLU A 450 -31.27 15.55 40.25
N GLU A 451 -32.58 15.57 40.02
CA GLU A 451 -33.46 16.55 40.63
C GLU A 451 -33.56 16.22 42.13
N GLU A 452 -32.85 16.97 42.98
CA GLU A 452 -33.17 17.01 44.41
C GLU A 452 -33.66 18.40 44.83
N GLU A 453 -34.90 18.39 45.32
CA GLU A 453 -35.52 19.43 46.11
C GLU A 453 -34.79 19.59 47.45
N ASN A 454 -33.87 20.56 47.55
CA ASN A 454 -33.84 21.53 48.64
C ASN A 454 -32.62 22.44 48.51
N GLY A 455 -32.89 23.74 48.48
CA GLY A 455 -31.91 24.79 48.29
C GLY A 455 -30.80 24.79 49.34
N GLN A 456 -29.57 24.64 48.87
CA GLN A 456 -28.38 25.35 49.37
C GLN A 456 -27.26 25.22 48.33
N GLU A 457 -27.04 26.27 47.54
CA GLU A 457 -25.89 26.35 46.63
C GLU A 457 -24.60 26.49 47.43
N LYS A 458 -23.69 25.52 47.28
CA LYS A 458 -22.30 25.63 47.71
C LYS A 458 -21.41 25.43 46.49
N TYR A 459 -20.94 26.54 45.93
CA TYR A 459 -19.93 26.52 44.86
C TYR A 459 -18.55 26.31 45.48
N GLU A 460 -17.98 25.12 45.31
CA GLU A 460 -16.53 24.91 45.41
C GLU A 460 -15.98 24.70 44.00
N SER A 461 -15.47 25.77 43.40
CA SER A 461 -14.66 25.68 42.19
C SER A 461 -13.24 25.26 42.58
N SER A 462 -12.93 23.98 42.51
CA SER A 462 -11.54 23.52 42.49
C SER A 462 -10.99 23.70 41.07
N SER A 463 -10.52 24.91 40.75
CA SER A 463 -9.66 25.11 39.59
C SER A 463 -8.29 24.48 39.89
N SER A 464 -8.11 23.19 39.63
CA SER A 464 -6.78 22.61 39.47
C SER A 464 -6.23 23.05 38.11
N ASN A 465 -5.48 24.15 38.13
CA ASN A 465 -4.43 24.37 37.13
C ASN A 465 -3.45 23.20 37.27
N HIS A 466 -3.61 22.16 36.46
CA HIS A 466 -2.53 21.22 36.15
C HIS A 466 -2.07 21.50 34.73
N GLY A 467 -0.83 21.97 34.65
CA GLY A 467 -0.16 22.31 33.41
C GLY A 467 -0.02 21.08 32.50
N SER A 468 -0.17 21.33 31.21
CA SER A 468 0.69 20.87 30.10
C SER A 468 1.45 19.53 30.15
N ASP A 469 1.01 18.49 30.84
CA ASP A 469 1.50 17.13 30.64
C ASP A 469 0.63 16.43 29.59
N ARG A 470 0.86 16.79 28.32
CA ARG A 470 0.27 16.13 27.14
C ARG A 470 1.33 15.34 26.37
N ILE A 471 1.94 14.31 26.95
CA ILE A 471 2.66 13.26 26.21
C ILE A 471 2.50 11.95 26.99
N ASN A 472 2.19 10.84 26.32
CA ASN A 472 1.94 9.46 26.81
C ASN A 472 0.48 8.99 26.88
N GLY A 473 -0.30 9.21 25.81
CA GLY A 473 -1.23 8.16 25.37
C GLY A 473 -0.43 7.18 24.51
N GLY A 474 -0.19 5.95 24.98
CA GLY A 474 0.63 4.97 24.27
C GLY A 474 0.04 4.63 22.90
N THR A 475 0.84 4.64 21.83
CA THR A 475 0.37 4.11 20.55
C THR A 475 0.47 2.60 20.60
N ARG A 476 -0.62 1.91 20.32
CA ARG A 476 -0.69 0.45 20.32
C ARG A 476 -0.75 -0.06 18.91
N TRP A 477 -0.29 -1.28 18.70
CA TRP A 477 -0.34 -1.88 17.37
C TRP A 477 -0.44 -3.39 17.45
N ARG A 478 -0.95 -3.96 16.37
CA ARG A 478 -1.05 -5.40 16.16
C ARG A 478 -0.72 -5.71 14.71
N SER A 479 -0.30 -6.94 14.45
CA SER A 479 -0.09 -7.42 13.09
C SER A 479 -0.62 -8.83 12.89
N TRP A 480 -0.85 -9.17 11.63
CA TRP A 480 -1.19 -10.51 11.20
C TRP A 480 -0.83 -10.70 9.74
N VAL A 481 -0.77 -11.94 9.30
CA VAL A 481 -0.59 -12.27 7.90
C VAL A 481 -1.89 -12.80 7.32
N ARG A 482 -2.31 -12.20 6.21
CA ARG A 482 -3.44 -12.64 5.40
C ARG A 482 -2.93 -13.50 4.26
N LEU A 483 -3.21 -14.80 4.31
CA LEU A 483 -2.84 -15.72 3.23
C LEU A 483 -3.83 -15.65 2.06
N GLU A 484 -3.40 -16.06 0.86
CA GLU A 484 -4.26 -16.22 -0.33
C GLU A 484 -5.48 -17.11 -0.04
N SER A 485 -5.30 -18.11 0.82
CA SER A 485 -6.36 -19.00 1.29
C SER A 485 -7.46 -18.28 2.08
N GLY A 486 -7.27 -17.01 2.45
CA GLY A 486 -8.15 -16.24 3.33
C GLY A 486 -7.91 -16.49 4.81
N ALA A 487 -6.96 -17.35 5.18
CA ALA A 487 -6.59 -17.54 6.59
C ALA A 487 -5.90 -16.29 7.17
N VAL A 488 -6.18 -16.00 8.44
CA VAL A 488 -5.37 -15.12 9.28
C VAL A 488 -4.41 -15.99 10.06
N VAL A 489 -3.12 -15.73 9.92
CA VAL A 489 -2.06 -16.43 10.67
C VAL A 489 -1.14 -15.40 11.32
N ASP A 490 -0.28 -15.88 12.22
CA ASP A 490 0.81 -15.09 12.79
C ASP A 490 0.34 -13.79 13.46
N TYR A 491 -0.84 -13.85 14.08
CA TYR A 491 -1.45 -12.71 14.76
C TYR A 491 -0.68 -12.40 16.05
N PHE A 492 -0.29 -11.14 16.20
CA PHE A 492 0.35 -10.60 17.39
C PHE A 492 -0.28 -9.27 17.79
N ASP A 493 -0.49 -9.07 19.10
CA ASP A 493 -0.96 -7.83 19.70
C ASP A 493 0.07 -7.36 20.73
N TYR A 494 0.59 -6.14 20.57
CA TYR A 494 1.67 -5.60 21.40
C TYR A 494 1.36 -5.59 22.90
N ASP A 495 0.09 -5.41 23.27
CA ASP A 495 -0.33 -5.44 24.69
C ASP A 495 -0.49 -6.85 25.25
N HIS A 496 -0.64 -7.85 24.37
CA HIS A 496 -1.00 -9.21 24.70
C HIS A 496 -0.14 -10.17 23.86
N PRO A 497 1.12 -10.43 24.26
CA PRO A 497 1.86 -11.53 23.67
C PRO A 497 1.02 -12.81 23.77
N ALA A 498 0.94 -13.53 22.66
CA ALA A 498 -0.02 -14.61 22.38
C ALA A 498 0.03 -15.79 23.36
#